data_AF-A0A0F9VKT7-F1
#
_entry.id   AF-A0A0F9VKT7-F1
#
_cell.length_a   1.000
_cell.length_b   1.000
_cell.length_c   1.000
_cell.angle_alpha   90.00
_cell.angle_beta   90.00
_cell.angle_gamma   90.00
#
_symmetry.space_group_name_H-M   'P 1'
#
loop_
_entity.id
_entity.type
_entity.pdbx_description
1 polymer ?
#
loop_
_entity_poly.entity_id
_entity_poly.type
_entity_poly.pdbx_seq_one_letter_code
_entity_poly.pdbx_strand_id
1 'polypeptide(L)' 'MTKEILESHVTGTMQAAIDDVMESAAALTDAVNAAADLGMRVELEIVPLSCTIHRKVVAHVAHPDEGRRPEDLNSANDG' A
#
# COMPACT_ATOMS: atom_id res chain seq x y z
N MET A 1 -18.14 38.66 -14.57
CA MET A 1 -18.63 37.77 -13.49
C MET A 1 -18.31 36.32 -13.86
N THR A 2 -17.02 35.98 -13.98
CA THR A 2 -16.57 34.71 -14.59
C THR A 2 -15.23 34.18 -14.08
N LYS A 3 -14.38 34.98 -13.41
CA LYS A 3 -13.09 34.52 -12.89
C LYS A 3 -13.19 33.91 -11.48
N GLU A 4 -13.92 34.56 -10.57
CA GLU A 4 -14.07 34.09 -9.17
C GLU A 4 -14.75 32.72 -9.04
N ILE A 5 -15.66 32.38 -9.96
CA ILE A 5 -16.35 31.07 -9.95
C ILE A 5 -15.40 29.95 -10.40
N LEU A 6 -14.52 30.23 -11.36
CA LEU A 6 -13.53 29.26 -11.86
C LEU A 6 -12.47 28.98 -10.79
N GLU A 7 -11.98 30.02 -10.12
CA GLU A 7 -10.99 29.88 -9.04
C GLU A 7 -11.57 29.14 -7.83
N SER A 8 -12.81 29.44 -7.44
CA SER A 8 -13.50 28.73 -6.36
C SER A 8 -13.75 27.25 -6.69
N HIS A 9 -14.10 26.93 -7.94
CA HIS A 9 -14.34 25.55 -8.37
C HIS A 9 -13.05 24.72 -8.41
N VAL A 10 -11.94 25.31 -8.89
CA VAL A 10 -10.62 24.65 -8.92
C VAL A 10 -10.07 24.41 -7.52
N THR A 11 -10.30 25.35 -6.59
CA THR A 11 -9.85 25.18 -5.19
C THR A 11 -10.66 24.10 -4.48
N GLY A 12 -11.97 24.01 -4.75
CA GLY A 12 -12.83 22.96 -4.17
C GLY A 12 -12.49 21.55 -4.67
N THR A 13 -12.14 21.39 -5.95
CA THR A 13 -11.72 20.08 -6.49
C THR A 13 -10.34 19.66 -6.01
N MET A 14 -9.43 20.61 -5.80
CA MET A 14 -8.11 20.34 -5.22
C MET A 14 -8.21 19.91 -3.75
N GLN A 15 -9.04 20.58 -2.95
CA GLN A 15 -9.23 20.21 -1.55
C GLN A 15 -9.84 18.81 -1.41
N ALA A 16 -10.85 18.48 -2.22
CA ALA A 16 -11.44 17.14 -2.23
C ALA A 16 -10.39 16.06 -2.57
N ALA A 17 -9.52 16.32 -3.55
CA ALA A 17 -8.45 15.38 -3.89
C ALA A 17 -7.42 15.21 -2.76
N ILE A 18 -7.14 16.27 -1.99
CA ILE A 18 -6.27 16.20 -0.81
C ILE A 18 -6.93 15.36 0.29
N ASP A 19 -8.22 15.62 0.55
CA ASP A 19 -8.97 14.91 1.58
C ASP A 19 -9.05 13.41 1.27
N ASP A 20 -9.30 13.03 0.00
CA ASP A 20 -9.32 11.63 -0.46
C ASP A 20 -7.96 10.93 -0.23
N VAL A 21 -6.85 11.62 -0.47
CA VAL A 21 -5.49 11.10 -0.23
C VAL A 21 -5.25 10.92 1.28
N MET A 22 -5.68 11.87 2.09
CA MET A 22 -5.53 11.81 3.55
C MET A 22 -6.34 10.67 4.15
N GLU A 23 -7.58 10.47 3.69
CA GLU A 23 -8.43 9.35 4.10
C GLU A 23 -7.79 8.00 3.73
N SER A 24 -7.30 7.88 2.49
CA SER A 24 -6.61 6.68 2.01
C SER A 24 -5.35 6.36 2.83
N ALA A 25 -4.59 7.39 3.22
CA ALA A 25 -3.39 7.23 4.04
C ALA A 25 -3.71 6.80 5.48
N ALA A 26 -4.79 7.32 6.07
CA ALA A 26 -5.27 6.91 7.38
C ALA A 26 -5.68 5.43 7.37
N ALA A 27 -6.50 5.03 6.40
CA ALA A 27 -6.94 3.64 6.25
C ALA A 27 -5.78 2.66 6.03
N LEU A 28 -4.76 3.05 5.26
CA LEU A 28 -3.54 2.25 5.07
C LEU A 28 -2.77 2.10 6.39
N THR A 29 -2.65 3.18 7.17
CA THR A 29 -1.96 3.17 8.47
C THR A 29 -2.64 2.21 9.44
N ASP A 30 -3.96 2.26 9.53
CA ASP A 30 -4.74 1.35 10.40
C ASP A 30 -4.57 -0.12 9.98
N ALA A 31 -4.60 -0.40 8.67
CA ALA A 31 -4.38 -1.75 8.15
C ALA A 31 -2.97 -2.28 8.46
N VAL A 32 -1.94 -1.45 8.33
CA VAL A 32 -0.55 -1.83 8.67
C VAL A 32 -0.40 -2.08 10.17
N ASN A 33 -1.01 -1.24 11.02
CA ASN A 33 -1.00 -1.45 12.47
C ASN A 33 -1.71 -2.75 12.86
N ALA A 34 -2.89 -3.02 12.28
CA ALA A 34 -3.61 -4.27 12.53
C ALA A 34 -2.80 -5.51 12.08
N ALA A 35 -2.08 -5.41 10.96
CA ALA A 35 -1.19 -6.48 10.52
C ALA A 35 -0.01 -6.67 11.51
N ALA A 36 0.56 -5.59 12.03
CA ALA A 36 1.61 -5.65 13.04
C ALA A 36 1.14 -6.27 14.36
N ASP A 37 -0.08 -5.94 14.81
CA ASP A 37 -0.72 -6.56 15.99
C ASP A 37 -0.90 -8.07 15.82
N LEU A 38 -1.10 -8.53 14.58
CA LEU A 38 -1.21 -9.94 14.22
C LEU A 38 0.16 -10.60 13.96
N GLY A 39 1.26 -9.88 14.16
CA GLY A 39 2.62 -10.37 13.92
C GLY A 39 2.95 -10.58 12.44
N MET A 40 2.15 -10.01 11.53
CA MET A 40 2.37 -10.08 10.09
C MET A 40 3.28 -8.96 9.62
N ARG A 41 4.18 -9.27 8.69
CA ARG A 41 5.03 -8.27 8.06
C ARG A 41 4.34 -7.74 6.80
N VAL A 42 4.19 -6.43 6.68
CA VAL A 42 3.66 -5.78 5.48
C VAL A 42 4.78 -5.07 4.74
N GLU A 43 4.89 -5.31 3.44
CA GLU A 43 5.84 -4.63 2.54
C GLU A 43 5.07 -3.74 1.58
N LEU A 44 5.51 -2.49 1.42
CA LEU A 44 4.89 -1.50 0.55
C LEU A 44 5.77 -1.27 -0.69
N GLU A 45 5.20 -1.49 -1.87
CA GLU A 45 5.86 -1.24 -3.16
C GLU A 45 5.15 -0.09 -3.89
N ILE A 46 5.94 0.84 -4.44
CA ILE A 46 5.43 1.91 -5.30
C ILE A 46 5.71 1.53 -6.75
N VAL A 47 4.68 1.08 -7.47
CA VAL A 47 4.79 0.69 -8.87
C VAL A 47 4.37 1.83 -9.80
N PRO A 48 5.10 2.06 -10.91
CA PRO A 48 4.66 3.01 -11.92
C PRO A 48 3.38 2.49 -12.59
N LEU A 49 2.38 3.36 -12.75
CA LEU A 49 1.33 3.09 -13.74
C LEU A 49 1.90 3.43 -15.12
N SER A 50 1.38 2.77 -16.17
CA SER A 50 1.82 2.93 -17.56
C SER A 50 1.82 4.39 -18.07
N CYS A 51 1.19 5.30 -17.33
CA CYS A 51 1.26 6.75 -17.51
C CYS A 51 2.18 7.38 -16.46
N THR A 52 3.16 8.17 -16.89
CA THR A 52 4.26 8.78 -16.10
C THR A 52 3.84 9.64 -14.90
N ILE A 53 2.56 9.97 -14.77
CA ILE A 53 2.04 10.90 -13.75
C ILE A 53 1.42 10.15 -12.57
N HIS A 54 0.98 8.90 -12.76
CA HIS A 54 0.29 8.13 -11.72
C HIS A 54 1.21 7.04 -11.16
N ARG A 55 1.23 6.90 -9.83
CA ARG A 55 1.92 5.82 -9.13
C ARG A 55 0.88 5.02 -8.34
N LYS A 56 1.03 3.71 -8.32
CA LYS A 56 0.20 2.82 -7.51
C LYS A 56 1.02 2.33 -6.33
N VAL A 57 0.46 2.39 -5.13
CA VAL A 57 1.03 1.73 -3.95
C VAL A 57 0.40 0.34 -3.85
N VAL A 58 1.22 -0.68 -3.72
CA VAL A 58 0.80 -2.08 -3.53
C VAL A 58 1.31 -2.52 -2.16
N ALA A 59 0.41 -3.06 -1.34
CA ALA A 59 0.77 -3.66 -0.06
C ALA A 59 0.83 -5.18 -0.22
N HIS A 60 1.95 -5.77 0.16
CA HIS A 60 2.18 -7.20 0.18
C HIS A 60 2.22 -7.67 1.63
N VAL A 61 1.41 -8.67 1.97
CA VAL A 61 1.51 -9.34 3.26
C VAL A 61 2.59 -10.41 3.11
N ALA A 62 3.77 -10.16 3.67
CA ALA A 62 4.82 -11.16 3.75
C ALA A 62 4.39 -12.18 4.81
N HIS A 63 4.05 -13.40 4.37
CA HIS A 63 3.92 -14.52 5.29
C HIS A 63 5.25 -14.66 6.05
N PRO A 64 5.24 -14.74 7.40
CA PRO A 64 6.42 -15.17 8.10
C PRO A 64 6.77 -16.54 7.54
N ASP A 65 8.03 -16.69 7.11
CA ASP A 65 8.61 -17.94 6.63
C ASP A 65 8.16 -19.08 7.55
N GLU A 66 7.15 -19.84 7.12
CA GLU A 66 6.75 -21.06 7.80
C GLU A 66 7.93 -21.99 7.59
N GLY A 67 8.73 -22.12 8.66
CA GLY A 67 10.05 -22.71 8.61
C GLY A 67 10.11 -24.01 7.83
N ARG A 68 11.29 -24.24 7.23
CA ARG A 68 11.77 -25.50 6.65
C ARG A 68 10.81 -26.66 6.84
N ARG A 69 10.23 -27.13 5.74
CA ARG A 69 9.32 -28.26 5.79
C ARG A 69 10.11 -29.47 6.32
N PRO A 70 9.51 -30.36 7.13
CA PRO A 70 10.21 -31.53 7.66
C PRO A 70 10.79 -32.45 6.56
N GLU A 71 10.29 -32.33 5.33
CA GLU A 71 10.82 -32.98 4.12
C GLU A 71 12.22 -32.50 3.67
N ASP A 72 12.66 -31.30 4.07
CA ASP A 72 14.00 -30.78 3.77
C ASP A 72 15.12 -31.44 4.60
N LEU A 73 14.78 -32.20 5.65
CA LEU A 73 15.76 -32.90 6.49
C LEU A 73 16.16 -34.28 5.94
N ASN A 74 15.43 -34.82 4.96
CA ASN A 74 15.67 -36.17 4.43
C ASN A 74 16.63 -36.23 3.23
N SER A 75 17.11 -35.11 2.71
CA SER A 75 18.00 -35.08 1.54
C SER A 75 19.49 -35.30 1.86
N ALA A 76 19.86 -35.59 3.11
CA ALA A 76 21.25 -35.69 3.53
C ALA A 76 21.81 -37.12 3.70
N ASN A 77 21.11 -38.18 3.24
CA ASN A 77 21.60 -39.56 3.46
C ASN A 77 21.48 -40.52 2.26
N ASP A 78 21.53 -40.04 1.03
CA ASP A 78 21.84 -40.89 -0.13
C ASP A 78 23.00 -40.26 -0.91
N GLY A 79 24.22 -40.73 -0.64
CA GLY A 79 25.46 -40.31 -1.32
C GLY A 79 26.72 -40.71 -0.58
#